data_AF-A0A935HF45-F1
#
_entry.id   AF-A0A935HF45-F1
#
_cell.length_a   1.000
_cell.length_b   1.000
_cell.length_c   1.000
_cell.angle_alpha   90.00
_cell.angle_beta   90.00
_cell.angle_gamma   90.00
#
_symmetry.space_group_name_H-M   'P 1'
#
loop_
_entity.id
_entity.type
_entity.pdbx_description
1 polymer ?
#
loop_
_entity_poly.entity_id
_entity_poly.type
_entity_poly.pdbx_seq_one_letter_code
_entity_poly.pdbx_strand_id
1 'polypeptide(L)'
;MKLKIFLTLFVSSLFSLIPQNIIGCGGFVDPYDYYTSFFNQYSASKIQYKPFFYTNALFLFDTEEPENPADKIINEWVAFTKNNASKKDAYNFVMRFNRKDLSNLYYHIEKNAALKIPDSVAKNTMAQFFMQDKNLEALGYLMYAKQAEPYVTIDYHYWEPASNDSMKMDKLIKTDCNYTKLPKHLYFS
;
A
#
# COMPACT_ATOMS: atom_id res chain seq x y z
N MET A 1 -35.52 -57.08 -27.17
CA MET A 1 -34.32 -56.50 -27.83
C MET A 1 -34.59 -55.15 -28.51
N LYS A 2 -35.66 -55.00 -29.30
CA LYS A 2 -35.95 -53.78 -30.08
C LYS A 2 -36.11 -52.49 -29.25
N LEU A 3 -36.76 -52.55 -28.09
CA LEU A 3 -36.94 -51.38 -27.21
C LEU A 3 -35.63 -50.84 -26.65
N LYS A 4 -34.69 -51.73 -26.29
CA LYS A 4 -33.37 -51.34 -25.77
C LYS A 4 -32.57 -50.57 -26.83
N ILE A 5 -32.57 -51.06 -28.07
CA ILE A 5 -31.88 -50.42 -29.20
C ILE A 5 -32.49 -49.05 -29.51
N PHE A 6 -33.82 -48.96 -29.51
CA PHE A 6 -34.52 -47.68 -29.71
C PHE A 6 -34.16 -46.67 -28.62
N LEU A 7 -34.13 -47.10 -27.36
CA LEU A 7 -33.81 -46.24 -26.23
C LEU A 7 -32.34 -45.79 -26.26
N THR A 8 -31.41 -46.66 -26.68
CA THR A 8 -30.00 -46.28 -26.86
C THR A 8 -29.84 -45.23 -27.97
N LEU A 9 -30.50 -45.40 -29.12
CA LEU A 9 -30.43 -44.44 -30.22
C LEU A 9 -31.07 -43.09 -29.86
N PHE A 10 -32.19 -43.12 -29.14
CA PHE A 10 -32.89 -41.92 -28.69
C PHE A 10 -32.04 -41.11 -27.71
N VAL A 11 -31.42 -41.77 -26.72
CA VAL A 11 -30.55 -41.12 -25.74
C VAL A 11 -29.31 -40.54 -26.42
N SER A 12 -28.66 -41.26 -27.32
CA SER A 12 -27.50 -40.75 -28.05
C SER A 12 -27.83 -39.53 -28.92
N SER A 13 -28.99 -39.53 -29.59
CA SER A 13 -29.43 -38.37 -30.38
C SER A 13 -29.77 -37.15 -29.51
N LEU A 14 -30.25 -37.38 -28.28
CA LEU A 14 -30.57 -36.32 -27.33
C LEU A 14 -29.31 -35.61 -26.80
N PHE A 15 -28.20 -36.35 -26.62
CA PHE A 15 -26.92 -35.77 -26.23
C PHE A 15 -26.29 -34.91 -27.33
N SER A 16 -26.56 -35.18 -28.61
CA SER A 16 -26.10 -34.35 -29.74
C SER A 16 -26.90 -33.04 -29.90
N LEU A 17 -28.07 -32.93 -29.26
CA LEU A 17 -28.90 -31.71 -29.24
C LEU A 17 -28.53 -30.77 -28.10
N ILE A 18 -27.65 -31.18 -27.18
CA ILE A 18 -27.13 -30.30 -26.13
C ILE A 18 -26.14 -29.33 -26.79
N PRO A 19 -26.40 -28.01 -26.76
CA PRO A 19 -25.46 -27.03 -27.29
C PRO A 19 -24.11 -27.18 -26.59
N GLN A 20 -23.04 -27.47 -27.33
CA GLN A 20 -21.68 -27.59 -26.76
C GLN A 20 -21.13 -26.26 -26.22
N ASN A 21 -21.89 -25.18 -26.38
CA ASN A 21 -21.63 -23.82 -25.95
C ASN A 21 -22.10 -23.51 -24.51
N ILE A 22 -22.46 -24.51 -23.70
CA ILE A 22 -22.84 -24.31 -22.28
C ILE A 22 -21.61 -24.25 -21.34
N ILE A 23 -20.42 -24.66 -21.79
CA ILE A 23 -19.17 -24.41 -21.04
C ILE A 23 -18.65 -23.02 -21.42
N GLY A 24 -19.30 -21.99 -20.88
CA GLY A 24 -18.80 -20.62 -20.92
C GLY A 24 -17.75 -20.39 -19.84
N CYS A 25 -16.57 -21.02 -19.94
CA CYS A 25 -15.37 -20.39 -19.39
C CYS A 25 -14.94 -19.35 -20.42
N GLY A 26 -15.14 -18.07 -20.12
CA GLY A 26 -14.75 -16.94 -20.95
C GLY A 26 -13.26 -17.02 -21.28
N GLY A 27 -12.95 -17.60 -22.44
CA GLY A 27 -11.59 -17.78 -22.95
C GLY A 27 -11.30 -16.92 -24.16
N PHE A 28 -12.23 -16.04 -24.57
CA PHE A 28 -12.04 -15.15 -25.70
C PHE A 28 -12.42 -13.74 -25.26
N VAL A 29 -11.45 -12.82 -25.39
CA VAL A 29 -11.66 -11.38 -25.27
C VAL A 29 -12.74 -11.01 -26.29
N ASP A 30 -13.83 -10.41 -25.83
CA ASP A 30 -14.90 -9.94 -26.72
C ASP A 30 -14.27 -8.96 -27.74
N PRO A 31 -14.33 -9.23 -29.06
CA PRO A 31 -13.83 -8.29 -30.06
C PRO A 31 -14.57 -6.94 -30.05
N TYR A 32 -15.69 -6.86 -29.31
CA TYR A 32 -16.49 -5.67 -29.06
C TYR A 32 -16.48 -5.21 -27.60
N ASP A 33 -15.54 -5.68 -26.78
CA ASP A 33 -15.13 -4.96 -25.56
C ASP A 33 -14.45 -3.65 -26.00
N TYR A 34 -15.28 -2.72 -26.48
CA TYR A 34 -14.92 -1.34 -26.72
C TYR A 34 -14.59 -0.73 -25.37
N TYR A 35 -13.30 -0.76 -25.09
CA TYR A 35 -12.66 -0.19 -23.92
C TYR A 35 -13.30 1.14 -23.52
N THR A 36 -13.82 1.21 -22.29
CA THR A 36 -14.24 2.46 -21.63
C THR A 36 -13.02 3.28 -21.19
N SER A 37 -11.96 3.33 -22.00
CA SER A 37 -10.71 4.03 -21.69
C SER A 37 -10.41 5.05 -22.77
N PHE A 38 -10.10 6.27 -22.34
CA PHE A 38 -9.78 7.41 -23.20
C PHE A 38 -8.43 7.25 -23.94
N PHE A 39 -7.65 6.21 -23.62
CA PHE A 39 -6.26 6.06 -24.07
C PHE A 39 -6.06 4.89 -25.04
N ASN A 40 -5.21 5.10 -26.04
CA ASN A 40 -4.79 4.10 -27.02
C ASN A 40 -4.09 2.88 -26.36
N GLN A 41 -4.43 1.66 -26.80
CA GLN A 41 -3.87 0.38 -26.32
C GLN A 41 -2.33 0.29 -26.46
N TYR A 42 -1.76 0.95 -27.48
CA TYR A 42 -0.31 1.05 -27.61
C TYR A 42 0.33 1.82 -26.44
N SER A 43 -0.38 2.80 -25.90
CA SER A 43 0.07 3.56 -24.73
C SER A 43 -0.23 2.78 -23.43
N ALA A 44 -1.36 2.06 -23.36
CA ALA A 44 -1.74 1.25 -22.19
C ALA A 44 -0.78 0.08 -21.91
N SER A 45 -0.17 -0.48 -22.94
CA SER A 45 0.77 -1.60 -22.82
C SER A 45 2.21 -1.18 -22.46
N LYS A 46 2.52 0.13 -22.38
CA LYS A 46 3.87 0.59 -22.02
C LYS A 46 3.92 1.08 -20.57
N ILE A 47 4.86 0.51 -19.81
CA ILE A 47 5.11 0.85 -18.40
C ILE A 47 5.35 2.36 -18.18
N GLN A 48 5.95 3.05 -19.15
CA GLN A 48 6.22 4.49 -19.09
C GLN A 48 4.96 5.37 -19.03
N TYR A 49 3.80 4.83 -19.45
CA TYR A 49 2.52 5.54 -19.36
C TYR A 49 1.65 5.04 -18.20
N LYS A 50 2.08 4.03 -17.43
CA LYS A 50 1.40 3.53 -16.23
C LYS A 50 0.99 4.67 -15.26
N PRO A 51 1.80 5.73 -15.06
CA PRO A 51 1.41 6.87 -14.23
C PRO A 51 0.26 7.73 -14.77
N PHE A 52 -0.26 7.52 -15.99
CA PHE A 52 -1.40 8.27 -16.53
C PHE A 52 -2.70 7.47 -16.53
N PHE A 53 -2.62 6.18 -16.22
CA PHE A 53 -3.77 5.35 -15.93
C PHE A 53 -4.02 5.48 -14.44
N TYR A 54 -4.94 6.35 -14.04
CA TYR A 54 -5.42 6.43 -12.66
C TYR A 54 -6.88 5.99 -12.63
N THR A 55 -7.09 4.71 -12.32
CA THR A 55 -8.40 4.20 -11.93
C THR A 55 -8.23 3.38 -10.67
N ASN A 56 -9.16 3.51 -9.72
CA ASN A 56 -9.23 2.66 -8.54
C ASN A 56 -9.37 1.17 -8.88
N ALA A 57 -9.66 0.82 -10.13
CA ALA A 57 -9.76 -0.55 -10.64
C ALA A 57 -8.46 -1.11 -11.23
N LEU A 58 -7.33 -0.38 -11.20
CA LEU A 58 -6.07 -0.85 -11.82
C LEU A 58 -5.57 -2.19 -11.27
N PHE A 59 -5.83 -2.46 -10.00
CA PHE A 59 -5.49 -3.74 -9.36
C PHE A 59 -6.21 -4.95 -10.00
N LEU A 60 -7.32 -4.73 -10.71
CA LEU A 60 -8.03 -5.79 -11.44
C LEU A 60 -7.35 -6.16 -12.76
N PHE A 61 -6.43 -5.33 -13.24
CA PHE A 61 -5.78 -5.45 -14.55
C PHE A 61 -4.26 -5.70 -14.45
N ASP A 62 -3.68 -5.63 -13.25
CA ASP A 62 -2.29 -6.02 -13.00
C ASP A 62 -2.24 -7.53 -12.69
N THR A 63 -1.38 -8.26 -13.39
CA THR A 63 -1.16 -9.70 -13.16
C THR A 63 -0.25 -9.97 -11.95
N GLU A 64 0.44 -8.93 -11.47
CA GLU A 64 1.29 -8.98 -10.29
C GLU A 64 0.48 -8.59 -9.06
N GLU A 65 0.55 -9.41 -8.00
CA GLU A 65 -0.06 -9.06 -6.71
C GLU A 65 0.61 -7.77 -6.21
N PRO A 66 -0.14 -6.70 -5.91
CA PRO A 66 0.44 -5.46 -5.44
C PRO A 66 1.21 -5.74 -4.15
N GLU A 67 2.50 -5.42 -4.14
CA GLU A 67 3.32 -5.52 -2.93
C GLU A 67 2.63 -4.78 -1.78
N ASN A 68 2.64 -5.38 -0.59
CA ASN A 68 2.10 -4.74 0.59
C ASN A 68 2.76 -3.36 0.77
N PRO A 69 2.01 -2.25 0.71
CA PRO A 69 2.59 -0.91 0.78
C PRO A 69 3.44 -0.69 2.03
N ALA A 70 3.07 -1.35 3.14
CA ALA A 70 3.85 -1.30 4.37
C ALA A 70 5.22 -1.96 4.19
N ASP A 71 5.30 -3.09 3.50
CA ASP A 71 6.58 -3.78 3.25
C ASP A 71 7.53 -2.93 2.41
N LYS A 72 7.01 -2.23 1.40
CA LYS A 72 7.81 -1.29 0.59
C LYS A 72 8.38 -0.16 1.45
N ILE A 73 7.54 0.52 2.23
CA ILE A 73 7.97 1.59 3.14
C ILE A 73 9.03 1.07 4.13
N ILE A 74 8.84 -0.13 4.69
CA ILE A 74 9.82 -0.69 5.63
C ILE A 74 11.14 -1.01 4.95
N ASN A 75 11.12 -1.54 3.72
CA ASN A 75 12.36 -1.79 2.98
C ASN A 75 13.13 -0.49 2.72
N GLU A 76 12.45 0.61 2.39
CA GLU A 76 13.06 1.95 2.24
C GLU A 76 13.72 2.42 3.54
N TRP A 77 13.03 2.29 4.68
CA TRP A 77 13.58 2.67 5.98
C TRP A 77 14.74 1.78 6.44
N VAL A 78 14.71 0.48 6.14
CA VAL A 78 15.85 -0.42 6.40
C VAL A 78 17.05 0.01 5.56
N ALA A 79 16.84 0.29 4.26
CA ALA A 79 17.89 0.78 3.37
C ALA A 79 18.47 2.12 3.84
N PHE A 80 17.63 3.03 4.34
CA PHE A 80 18.06 4.29 4.96
C PHE A 80 19.05 4.08 6.11
N THR A 81 18.84 3.05 6.93
CA THR A 81 19.78 2.67 8.01
C THR A 81 21.05 1.96 7.53
N LYS A 82 21.29 1.88 6.21
CA LYS A 82 22.35 1.07 5.60
C LYS A 82 22.26 -0.41 6.00
N ASN A 83 21.03 -0.92 6.17
CA ASN A 83 20.71 -2.28 6.63
C ASN A 83 21.16 -2.60 8.07
N ASN A 84 21.39 -1.59 8.92
CA ASN A 84 21.72 -1.82 10.33
C ASN A 84 20.49 -2.15 11.19
N ALA A 85 19.30 -1.70 10.80
CA ALA A 85 18.05 -2.05 11.47
C ALA A 85 17.44 -3.32 10.88
N SER A 86 16.91 -4.20 11.74
CA SER A 86 16.15 -5.37 11.28
C SER A 86 14.80 -4.95 10.69
N LYS A 87 14.33 -5.66 9.66
CA LYS A 87 13.02 -5.39 9.03
C LYS A 87 11.86 -5.37 10.04
N LYS A 88 11.87 -6.29 11.00
CA LYS A 88 10.88 -6.37 12.09
C LYS A 88 10.92 -5.13 12.98
N ASP A 89 12.11 -4.67 13.33
CA ASP A 89 12.28 -3.51 14.19
C ASP A 89 11.92 -2.22 13.48
N ALA A 90 12.31 -2.07 12.21
CA ALA A 90 11.89 -0.96 11.36
C ALA A 90 10.36 -0.93 11.23
N TYR A 91 9.72 -2.08 11.01
CA TYR A 91 8.25 -2.17 11.00
C TYR A 91 7.63 -1.71 12.33
N ASN A 92 8.11 -2.20 13.47
CA ASN A 92 7.60 -1.77 14.77
C ASN A 92 7.80 -0.27 15.00
N PHE A 93 8.96 0.27 14.63
CA PHE A 93 9.31 1.66 14.85
C PHE A 93 8.48 2.61 13.98
N VAL A 94 8.39 2.31 12.68
CA VAL A 94 7.69 3.14 11.70
C VAL A 94 6.17 2.99 11.82
N MET A 95 5.65 1.76 11.95
CA MET A 95 4.20 1.51 11.84
C MET A 95 3.48 1.35 13.18
N ARG A 96 4.17 0.96 14.26
CA ARG A 96 3.48 0.59 15.53
C ARG A 96 3.77 1.48 16.72
N PHE A 97 5.00 1.96 16.86
CA PHE A 97 5.34 2.82 18.00
C PHE A 97 4.58 4.13 17.92
N ASN A 98 4.18 4.63 19.08
CA ASN A 98 3.41 5.86 19.16
C ASN A 98 4.34 7.07 19.05
N ARG A 99 3.76 8.24 18.73
CA ARG A 99 4.52 9.50 18.61
C ARG A 99 5.22 9.90 19.92
N LYS A 100 4.68 9.52 21.08
CA LYS A 100 5.25 9.88 22.39
C LYS A 100 6.59 9.18 22.61
N ASP A 101 6.71 7.91 22.24
CA ASP A 101 7.96 7.15 22.34
C ASP A 101 9.04 7.77 21.43
N LEU A 102 8.69 8.12 20.19
CA LEU A 102 9.60 8.83 19.28
C LEU A 102 9.97 10.23 19.79
N SER A 103 9.03 10.94 20.41
CA SER A 103 9.29 12.25 21.01
C SER A 103 10.26 12.17 22.20
N ASN A 104 10.15 11.13 23.03
CA ASN A 104 11.06 10.91 24.14
C ASN A 104 12.47 10.55 23.63
N LEU A 105 12.56 9.79 22.54
CA LEU A 105 13.82 9.51 21.84
C LEU A 105 14.43 10.81 21.28
N TYR A 106 13.63 11.62 20.59
CA TYR A 106 14.05 12.89 20.01
C TYR A 106 14.61 13.85 21.06
N TYR A 107 13.88 14.08 22.15
CA TYR A 107 14.36 14.98 23.22
C TYR A 107 15.54 14.42 24.00
N HIS A 108 15.67 13.09 24.10
CA HIS A 108 16.88 12.49 24.63
C HIS A 108 18.10 12.84 23.77
N ILE A 109 17.98 12.72 22.43
CA ILE A 109 19.07 13.01 21.49
C ILE A 109 19.37 14.52 21.41
N GLU A 110 18.32 15.36 21.25
CA GLU A 110 18.46 16.81 21.04
C GLU A 110 18.88 17.55 22.32
N LYS A 111 18.23 17.23 23.46
CA LYS A 111 18.33 18.02 24.70
C LYS A 111 19.07 17.30 25.82
N ASN A 112 19.64 16.12 25.56
CA ASN A 112 20.19 15.24 26.60
C ASN A 112 19.21 14.98 27.75
N ALA A 113 17.90 14.97 27.47
CA ALA A 113 16.89 14.67 28.47
C ALA A 113 17.01 13.21 28.94
N ALA A 114 16.54 12.91 30.15
CA ALA A 114 16.50 11.53 30.62
C ALA A 114 15.65 10.66 29.67
N LEU A 115 16.20 9.53 29.24
CA LEU A 115 15.55 8.62 28.31
C LEU A 115 14.33 7.97 28.99
N LYS A 116 13.13 8.27 28.49
CA LYS A 116 11.84 7.79 29.03
C LYS A 116 11.10 6.95 27.99
N ILE A 117 11.63 5.79 27.64
CA ILE A 117 10.99 4.87 26.69
C ILE A 117 10.89 3.47 27.30
N PRO A 118 9.89 2.66 26.90
CA PRO A 118 9.84 1.25 27.28
C PRO A 118 11.05 0.45 26.76
N ASP A 119 11.38 -0.64 27.45
CA ASP A 119 12.44 -1.57 27.04
C ASP A 119 12.29 -2.07 25.59
N SER A 120 11.05 -2.28 25.14
CA SER A 120 10.77 -2.73 23.77
C SER A 120 11.23 -1.72 22.72
N VAL A 121 11.18 -0.42 23.04
CA VAL A 121 11.66 0.66 22.18
C VAL A 121 13.18 0.79 22.32
N ALA A 122 13.71 0.71 23.54
CA ALA A 122 15.16 0.83 23.76
C ALA A 122 15.99 -0.29 23.11
N LYS A 123 15.42 -1.50 23.02
CA LYS A 123 16.06 -2.68 22.42
C LYS A 123 15.84 -2.78 20.90
N ASN A 124 15.01 -1.92 20.32
CA ASN A 124 14.71 -1.92 18.90
C ASN A 124 15.91 -1.39 18.09
N THR A 125 16.35 -2.14 17.09
CA THR A 125 17.55 -1.77 16.30
C THR A 125 17.39 -0.46 15.51
N MET A 126 16.17 -0.09 15.08
CA MET A 126 15.90 1.20 14.44
C MET A 126 16.02 2.36 15.44
N ALA A 127 15.48 2.20 16.66
CA ALA A 127 15.62 3.20 17.71
C ALA A 127 17.09 3.40 18.10
N GLN A 128 17.86 2.31 18.18
CA GLN A 128 19.29 2.36 18.45
C GLN A 128 20.06 3.06 17.32
N PHE A 129 19.71 2.80 16.07
CA PHE A 129 20.26 3.54 14.93
C PHE A 129 20.07 5.05 15.11
N PHE A 130 18.86 5.53 15.43
CA PHE A 130 18.64 6.96 15.66
C PHE A 130 19.40 7.52 16.87
N MET A 131 19.57 6.74 17.95
CA MET A 131 20.40 7.18 19.09
C MET A 131 21.88 7.33 18.72
N GLN A 132 22.38 6.52 17.80
CA GLN A 132 23.77 6.53 17.35
C GLN A 132 24.01 7.60 16.27
N ASP A 133 23.20 7.59 15.22
CA ASP A 133 23.32 8.47 14.05
C ASP A 133 22.89 9.92 14.37
N LYS A 134 22.01 10.08 15.36
CA LYS A 134 21.47 11.37 15.83
C LYS A 134 20.83 12.20 14.71
N ASN A 135 20.30 11.55 13.68
CA ASN A 135 19.56 12.20 12.61
C ASN A 135 18.17 12.66 13.10
N LEU A 136 18.16 13.85 13.71
CA LEU A 136 16.96 14.50 14.23
C LEU A 136 15.99 14.89 13.12
N GLU A 137 16.47 15.13 11.89
CA GLU A 137 15.62 15.51 10.77
C GLU A 137 14.70 14.36 10.36
N ALA A 138 15.27 13.17 10.10
CA ALA A 138 14.51 11.98 9.76
C ALA A 138 13.60 11.50 10.92
N LEU A 139 14.08 11.60 12.17
CA LEU A 139 13.24 11.29 13.34
C LEU A 139 12.08 12.29 13.48
N GLY A 140 12.33 13.56 13.20
CA GLY A 140 11.32 14.62 13.17
C GLY A 140 10.27 14.38 12.08
N TYR A 141 10.69 13.93 10.89
CA TYR A 141 9.78 13.52 9.82
C TYR A 141 8.87 12.37 10.27
N LEU A 142 9.42 11.31 10.89
CA LEU A 142 8.61 10.19 11.41
C LEU A 142 7.62 10.65 12.49
N MET A 143 8.02 11.55 13.38
CA MET A 143 7.12 12.13 14.38
C MET A 143 6.01 12.97 13.75
N TYR A 144 6.31 13.67 12.66
CA TYR A 144 5.33 14.45 11.91
C TYR A 144 4.35 13.54 11.16
N ALA A 145 4.84 12.52 10.46
CA ALA A 145 4.02 11.51 9.81
C ALA A 145 3.01 10.87 10.80
N LYS A 146 3.48 10.49 12.00
CA LYS A 146 2.63 9.97 13.08
C LYS A 146 1.59 10.96 13.60
N GLN A 147 1.86 12.26 13.49
CA GLN A 147 0.88 13.28 13.85
C GLN A 147 -0.23 13.38 12.79
N ALA A 148 0.08 13.06 11.54
CA ALA A 148 -0.87 13.08 10.43
C ALA A 148 -1.72 11.81 10.35
N GLU A 149 -1.18 10.65 10.76
CA GLU A 149 -1.85 9.33 10.71
C GLU A 149 -3.36 9.38 11.07
N PRO A 150 -3.80 9.90 12.23
CA PRO A 150 -5.22 9.86 12.61
C PRO A 150 -6.18 10.61 11.68
N TYR A 151 -5.66 11.48 10.81
CA TYR A 151 -6.45 12.27 9.87
C TYR A 151 -6.45 11.69 8.46
N VAL A 152 -5.59 10.72 8.17
CA VAL A 152 -5.43 10.10 6.84
C VAL A 152 -5.73 8.60 6.86
N THR A 153 -5.59 7.94 8.01
CA THR A 153 -6.00 6.55 8.21
C THR A 153 -7.39 6.54 8.86
N ILE A 154 -8.42 6.67 8.05
CA ILE A 154 -9.80 6.52 8.54
C ILE A 154 -10.36 5.28 7.88
N ASP A 155 -10.83 4.34 8.71
CA ASP A 155 -11.53 3.16 8.23
C ASP A 155 -12.72 3.62 7.40
N TYR A 156 -12.61 3.41 6.09
CA TYR A 156 -13.64 3.77 5.14
C TYR A 156 -14.80 2.78 5.31
N HIS A 157 -15.77 3.11 6.16
CA HIS A 157 -17.05 2.44 6.18
C HIS A 157 -17.94 3.07 5.09
N TYR A 158 -18.18 2.33 4.00
CA TYR A 158 -19.02 2.78 2.87
C TYR A 158 -20.40 3.33 3.30
N TRP A 159 -20.90 2.88 4.45
CA TRP A 159 -22.21 3.23 5.00
C TRP A 159 -22.18 4.39 6.01
N GLU A 160 -21.00 4.78 6.51
CA GLU A 160 -20.82 5.88 7.44
C GLU A 160 -19.69 6.78 6.93
N PRO A 161 -20.01 7.95 6.35
CA PRO A 161 -18.97 8.85 5.88
C PRO A 161 -18.10 9.26 7.07
N ALA A 162 -16.84 8.85 7.01
CA ALA A 162 -15.79 9.28 7.92
C ALA A 162 -15.82 10.80 8.10
N SER A 163 -15.94 11.28 9.34
CA SER A 163 -15.88 12.71 9.64
C SER A 163 -14.42 13.17 9.62
N ASN A 164 -13.88 13.41 8.43
CA ASN A 164 -12.52 13.92 8.29
C ASN A 164 -12.51 15.37 8.80
N ASP A 165 -11.74 15.66 9.86
CA ASP A 165 -11.52 17.02 10.35
C ASP A 165 -10.62 17.79 9.36
N SER A 166 -11.24 18.32 8.31
CA SER A 166 -10.58 19.00 7.19
C SER A 166 -9.77 20.22 7.64
N MET A 167 -10.18 20.90 8.72
CA MET A 167 -9.45 22.03 9.29
C MET A 167 -8.12 21.59 9.91
N LYS A 168 -8.10 20.45 10.62
CA LYS A 168 -6.84 19.91 11.17
C LYS A 168 -5.92 19.39 10.08
N MET A 169 -6.45 18.76 9.02
CA MET A 169 -5.65 18.37 7.87
C MET A 169 -5.02 19.57 7.16
N ASP A 170 -5.78 20.63 6.90
CA ASP A 170 -5.27 21.85 6.25
C ASP A 170 -4.15 22.50 7.06
N LYS A 171 -4.26 22.49 8.39
CA LYS A 171 -3.19 22.96 9.29
C LYS A 171 -1.92 22.11 9.17
N LEU A 172 -2.05 20.78 9.09
CA LEU A 172 -0.91 19.88 8.90
C LEU A 172 -0.25 20.14 7.53
N ILE A 173 -1.02 20.17 6.44
CA ILE A 173 -0.50 20.46 5.10
C ILE A 173 0.30 21.77 5.06
N LYS A 174 -0.24 22.84 5.65
CA LYS A 174 0.47 24.13 5.75
C LYS A 174 1.75 24.05 6.58
N THR A 175 1.77 23.20 7.61
CA THR A 175 2.98 22.97 8.42
C THR A 175 4.03 22.22 7.60
N ASP A 176 3.64 21.21 6.82
CA ASP A 176 4.52 20.44 5.94
C ASP A 176 5.15 21.28 4.82
N CYS A 177 4.38 22.19 4.22
CA CYS A 177 4.90 23.15 3.23
C CYS A 177 6.04 24.04 3.77
N ASN A 178 6.15 24.18 5.09
CA ASN A 178 7.28 24.86 5.73
C ASN A 178 8.47 23.91 6.00
N TYR A 179 8.22 22.63 6.28
CA TYR A 179 9.26 21.61 6.43
C TYR A 179 9.92 21.22 5.10
N THR A 180 9.18 21.21 3.99
CA THR A 180 9.66 20.88 2.63
C THR A 180 10.65 21.88 2.00
N LYS A 181 11.08 22.91 2.74
CA LYS A 181 12.25 23.73 2.39
C LYS A 181 13.59 23.07 2.79
N LEU A 182 13.54 21.87 3.36
CA LEU A 182 14.69 21.07 3.76
C LEU A 182 15.38 20.36 2.57
N PRO A 183 16.69 20.04 2.68
CA PRO A 183 17.52 19.60 1.55
C PRO A 183 17.03 18.28 0.91
N LYS A 184 17.10 18.23 -0.43
CA LYS A 184 16.56 17.17 -1.32
C LYS A 184 16.97 15.71 -1.03
N HIS A 185 17.93 15.46 -0.14
CA HIS A 185 18.44 14.13 0.17
C HIS A 185 17.47 13.21 0.94
N LEU A 186 16.33 13.75 1.43
CA LEU A 186 15.27 12.97 2.08
C LEU A 186 14.15 12.53 1.12
N TYR A 187 14.19 12.94 -0.15
CA TYR A 187 13.29 12.40 -1.16
C TYR A 187 13.85 11.05 -1.62
N PHE A 188 13.30 9.98 -1.08
CA PHE A 188 13.58 8.62 -1.53
C PHE A 188 13.09 8.48 -2.98
N SER A 189 14.03 8.43 -3.90
CA SER A 189 13.85 8.17 -5.34
C SER A 189 13.86 6.68 -5.63
#